data_AF-A0A850BMP5-F1
#
_entry.id   AF-A0A850BMP5-F1
#
_cell.length_a   1.000
_cell.length_b   1.000
_cell.length_c   1.000
_cell.angle_alpha   90.00
_cell.angle_beta   90.00
_cell.angle_gamma   90.00
#
_symmetry.space_group_name_H-M   'P 1'
#
loop_
_entity.id
_entity.type
_entity.pdbx_description
1 polymer ?
#
loop_
_entity_poly.entity_id
_entity_poly.type
_entity_poly.pdbx_seq_one_letter_code
_entity_poly.pdbx_strand_id
1 'polypeptide(L)'
;MAEPIQAEGLQGLNSMLEQMTAYKEMLEREQAQKAQHEAEQAAANEAQATEFGAFVETAYLIAAADGSVSESERQRLSNGISQLTQGQLSDEQIQEHMQAAASRLQSEGRDSRVQSIASVISDPNLRRAALLVGCGVAWLDRGVGEKEGLTLQALARAFDIPINEMHKLLAQAKQG
;
A
#
# COMPACT_ATOMS: atom_id res chain seq x y z
N MET A 1 -22.65 -4.70 74.04
CA MET A 1 -23.90 -4.69 73.25
C MET A 1 -23.53 -4.08 71.91
N ALA A 2 -23.52 -4.88 70.84
CA ALA A 2 -23.21 -4.41 69.49
C ALA A 2 -24.52 -4.00 68.82
N GLU A 3 -24.61 -2.75 68.36
CA GLU A 3 -25.77 -2.25 67.62
C GLU A 3 -25.87 -2.97 66.26
N PRO A 4 -27.08 -3.39 65.84
CA PRO A 4 -27.28 -4.03 64.56
C PRO A 4 -27.06 -2.98 63.46
N ILE A 5 -26.10 -3.24 62.56
CA ILE A 5 -25.93 -2.48 61.33
C ILE A 5 -27.26 -2.54 60.57
N GLN A 6 -27.88 -1.38 60.37
CA GLN A 6 -29.22 -1.25 59.76
C GLN A 6 -29.20 -1.81 58.33
N ALA A 7 -30.16 -2.69 58.03
CA ALA A 7 -30.27 -3.42 56.75
C ALA A 7 -30.35 -2.50 55.51
N GLU A 8 -30.79 -1.25 55.67
CA GLU A 8 -30.85 -0.23 54.61
C GLU A 8 -29.45 0.19 54.14
N GLY A 9 -28.45 0.22 55.03
CA GLY A 9 -27.07 0.57 54.67
C GLY A 9 -26.37 -0.49 53.82
N LEU A 10 -26.74 -1.77 53.99
CA LEU A 10 -26.24 -2.89 53.20
C LEU A 10 -26.88 -2.95 51.80
N GLN A 11 -28.16 -2.56 51.66
CA GLN A 11 -28.83 -2.47 50.36
C GLN A 11 -28.25 -1.35 49.49
N GLY A 12 -27.93 -0.19 50.06
CA GLY A 12 -27.26 0.90 49.32
C GLY A 12 -25.87 0.51 48.80
N LEU A 13 -25.12 -0.26 49.60
CA LEU A 13 -23.79 -0.76 49.24
C LEU A 13 -23.83 -1.79 48.10
N ASN A 14 -24.79 -2.72 48.14
CA ASN A 14 -25.01 -3.67 47.04
C ASN A 14 -25.40 -2.95 45.74
N SER A 15 -26.31 -1.97 45.81
CA SER A 15 -26.71 -1.22 44.61
C SER A 15 -25.53 -0.42 44.02
N MET A 16 -24.68 0.15 44.87
CA MET A 16 -23.47 0.85 44.42
C MET A 16 -22.44 -0.10 43.78
N LEU A 17 -22.27 -1.32 44.33
CA LEU A 17 -21.39 -2.35 43.76
C LEU A 17 -21.89 -2.83 42.39
N GLU A 18 -23.20 -2.98 42.21
CA GLU A 18 -23.82 -3.32 40.92
C GLU A 18 -23.59 -2.20 39.88
N GLN A 19 -23.79 -0.94 40.27
CA GLN A 19 -23.52 0.21 39.40
C GLN A 19 -22.04 0.33 39.03
N MET A 20 -21.13 0.11 39.98
CA MET A 20 -19.68 0.12 39.72
C MET A 20 -19.26 -1.03 38.79
N THR A 21 -19.85 -2.22 38.96
CA THR A 21 -19.59 -3.36 38.06
C THR A 21 -20.08 -3.05 36.65
N ALA A 22 -21.30 -2.54 36.50
CA ALA A 22 -21.84 -2.15 35.20
C ALA A 22 -21.02 -1.04 34.52
N TYR A 23 -20.57 -0.05 35.30
CA TYR A 23 -19.70 1.01 34.80
C TYR A 23 -18.34 0.48 34.35
N LYS A 24 -17.74 -0.45 35.11
CA LYS A 24 -16.48 -1.10 34.75
C LYS A 24 -16.61 -1.90 33.46
N GLU A 25 -17.67 -2.70 33.32
CA GLU A 25 -17.95 -3.45 32.09
C GLU A 25 -18.16 -2.53 30.89
N MET A 26 -18.83 -1.39 31.07
CA MET A 26 -19.00 -0.38 30.02
C MET A 26 -17.66 0.19 29.57
N LEU A 27 -16.78 0.57 30.51
CA LEU A 27 -15.44 1.07 30.20
C LEU A 27 -14.58 0.01 29.48
N GLU A 28 -14.65 -1.25 29.93
CA GLU A 28 -13.95 -2.37 29.28
C GLU A 28 -14.44 -2.58 27.83
N ARG A 29 -15.76 -2.47 27.59
CA ARG A 29 -16.33 -2.55 26.23
C ARG A 29 -15.89 -1.38 25.35
N GLU A 30 -15.86 -0.16 25.88
CA GLU A 30 -15.41 1.02 25.14
C GLU A 30 -13.93 0.92 24.77
N GLN A 31 -13.09 0.47 25.70
CA GLN A 31 -11.67 0.22 25.44
C GLN A 31 -11.48 -0.88 24.41
N ALA A 32 -12.24 -1.97 24.49
CA ALA A 32 -12.18 -3.06 23.51
C ALA A 32 -12.58 -2.57 22.11
N GLN A 33 -13.63 -1.75 22.00
CA GLN A 33 -14.04 -1.16 20.72
C GLN A 33 -13.00 -0.20 20.15
N LYS A 34 -12.40 0.66 20.99
CA LYS A 34 -11.31 1.56 20.59
C LYS A 34 -10.11 0.77 20.09
N ALA A 35 -9.67 -0.24 20.85
CA ALA A 35 -8.55 -1.09 20.47
C ALA A 35 -8.83 -1.85 19.15
N GLN A 36 -10.06 -2.33 18.95
CA GLN A 36 -10.46 -2.97 17.68
C GLN A 36 -10.39 -1.98 16.52
N HIS A 37 -10.94 -0.78 16.69
CA HIS A 37 -10.92 0.23 15.64
C HIS A 37 -9.50 0.70 15.29
N GLU A 38 -8.65 0.90 16.29
CA GLU A 38 -7.24 1.24 16.09
C GLU A 38 -6.50 0.11 15.36
N ALA A 39 -6.77 -1.15 15.70
CA ALA A 39 -6.18 -2.30 15.01
C ALA A 39 -6.64 -2.41 13.55
N GLU A 40 -7.93 -2.17 13.28
CA GLU A 40 -8.48 -2.14 11.91
C GLU A 40 -7.86 -1.02 11.07
N GLN A 41 -7.71 0.18 11.63
CA GLN A 41 -7.05 1.29 10.97
C GLN A 41 -5.58 1.00 10.70
N ALA A 42 -4.86 0.43 11.67
CA ALA A 42 -3.46 0.06 11.50
C ALA A 42 -3.29 -0.97 10.37
N ALA A 43 -4.13 -1.99 10.32
CA ALA A 43 -4.11 -2.99 9.26
C ALA A 43 -4.44 -2.38 7.89
N ALA A 44 -5.40 -1.47 7.81
CA ALA A 44 -5.74 -0.77 6.56
C ALA A 44 -4.58 0.10 6.06
N ASN A 45 -3.90 0.82 6.97
CA ASN A 45 -2.74 1.64 6.62
C ASN A 45 -1.57 0.78 6.13
N GLU A 46 -1.32 -0.38 6.75
CA GLU A 46 -0.28 -1.31 6.32
C GLU A 46 -0.58 -1.93 4.95
N ALA A 47 -1.83 -2.31 4.70
CA ALA A 47 -2.26 -2.81 3.38
C ALA A 47 -2.04 -1.75 2.29
N GLN A 48 -2.47 -0.52 2.55
CA GLN A 48 -2.28 0.60 1.62
C GLN A 48 -0.78 0.88 1.37
N ALA A 49 0.07 0.88 2.40
CA ALA A 49 1.51 1.05 2.23
C ALA A 49 2.15 -0.06 1.38
N THR A 50 1.67 -1.30 1.54
CA THR A 50 2.11 -2.46 0.77
C THR A 50 1.74 -2.30 -0.71
N GLU A 51 0.51 -1.88 -1.00
CA GLU A 51 0.06 -1.58 -2.36
C GLU A 51 0.88 -0.46 -2.99
N PHE A 52 1.07 0.66 -2.30
CA PHE A 52 1.90 1.76 -2.79
C PHE A 52 3.33 1.32 -3.11
N GLY A 53 3.93 0.49 -2.24
CA GLY A 53 5.23 -0.10 -2.52
C GLY A 53 5.25 -0.89 -3.83
N ALA A 54 4.19 -1.63 -4.15
CA ALA A 54 4.06 -2.36 -5.40
C ALA A 54 3.87 -1.45 -6.63
N PHE A 55 3.22 -0.29 -6.49
CA PHE A 55 3.13 0.74 -7.54
C PHE A 55 4.52 1.33 -7.85
N VAL A 56 5.26 1.74 -6.82
CA VAL A 56 6.62 2.27 -6.97
C VAL A 56 7.55 1.20 -7.55
N GLU A 57 7.41 -0.05 -7.11
CA GLU A 57 8.20 -1.15 -7.64
C GLU A 57 7.89 -1.43 -9.12
N THR A 58 6.62 -1.36 -9.53
CA THR A 58 6.22 -1.46 -10.95
C THR A 58 6.94 -0.42 -11.80
N ALA A 59 6.91 0.84 -11.36
CA ALA A 59 7.62 1.95 -11.99
C ALA A 59 9.13 1.71 -12.06
N TYR A 60 9.72 1.24 -10.95
CA TYR A 60 11.15 0.95 -10.86
C TYR A 60 11.58 -0.19 -11.80
N LEU A 61 10.80 -1.28 -11.91
CA LEU A 61 11.13 -2.39 -12.81
C LEU A 61 11.18 -1.98 -14.28
N ILE A 62 10.32 -1.05 -14.69
CA ILE A 62 10.33 -0.45 -16.03
C ILE A 62 11.58 0.40 -16.22
N ALA A 63 11.86 1.33 -15.30
CA ALA A 63 13.05 2.18 -15.38
C ALA A 63 14.35 1.35 -15.37
N ALA A 64 14.38 0.26 -14.61
CA ALA A 64 15.52 -0.66 -14.51
C ALA A 64 15.52 -1.73 -15.61
N ALA A 65 14.70 -1.60 -16.66
CA ALA A 65 14.54 -2.63 -17.70
C ALA A 65 15.89 -3.02 -18.33
N ASP A 66 16.80 -2.08 -18.47
CA ASP A 66 18.12 -2.28 -19.06
C ASP A 66 19.20 -2.82 -18.12
N GLY A 67 18.92 -2.84 -16.81
CA GLY A 67 19.76 -3.43 -15.77
C GLY A 67 20.20 -2.47 -14.66
N SER A 68 20.00 -1.16 -14.82
CA SER A 68 20.35 -0.19 -13.77
C SER A 68 19.60 1.12 -13.93
N VAL A 69 19.34 1.82 -12.83
CA VAL A 69 18.79 3.17 -12.84
C VAL A 69 19.85 4.13 -12.32
N SER A 70 20.27 5.08 -13.12
CA SER A 70 21.19 6.16 -12.71
C SER A 70 20.53 7.08 -11.68
N GLU A 71 21.35 7.84 -10.95
CA GLU A 71 20.82 8.82 -9.99
C GLU A 71 19.90 9.86 -10.64
N SER A 72 20.24 10.29 -11.86
CA SER A 72 19.42 11.24 -12.61
C SER A 72 18.07 10.66 -13.01
N GLU A 73 18.02 9.37 -13.36
CA GLU A 73 16.79 8.65 -13.69
C GLU A 73 15.96 8.39 -12.43
N ARG A 74 16.62 8.06 -11.32
CA ARG A 74 15.96 7.89 -10.01
C ARG A 74 15.25 9.17 -9.56
N GLN A 75 15.88 10.34 -9.71
CA GLN A 75 15.21 11.60 -9.39
C GLN A 75 14.05 11.90 -10.34
N ARG A 76 14.21 11.66 -11.65
CA ARG A 76 13.11 11.83 -12.62
C ARG A 76 11.93 10.90 -12.31
N LEU A 77 12.24 9.66 -11.96
CA LEU A 77 11.27 8.65 -11.56
C LEU A 77 10.52 9.07 -10.29
N SER A 78 11.25 9.54 -9.26
CA SER A 78 10.65 10.06 -8.02
C SER A 78 9.67 11.19 -8.31
N ASN A 79 10.09 12.17 -9.10
CA ASN A 79 9.25 13.31 -9.48
C ASN A 79 8.02 12.85 -10.28
N GLY A 80 8.19 11.90 -11.21
CA GLY A 80 7.10 11.33 -12.00
C GLY A 80 6.08 10.58 -11.16
N ILE A 81 6.53 9.73 -10.24
CA ILE A 81 5.67 9.00 -9.30
C ILE A 81 4.93 9.98 -8.38
N SER A 82 5.62 10.99 -7.84
CA SER A 82 5.02 12.02 -7.00
C SER A 82 3.90 12.76 -7.73
N GLN A 83 4.09 13.13 -8.99
CA GLN A 83 3.05 13.75 -9.82
C GLN A 83 1.87 12.80 -10.11
N LEU A 84 2.17 11.54 -10.48
CA LEU A 84 1.15 10.52 -10.78
C LEU A 84 0.30 10.17 -9.55
N THR A 85 0.91 10.20 -8.37
CA THR A 85 0.23 9.95 -7.08
C THR A 85 -0.32 11.23 -6.45
N GLN A 86 -0.25 12.38 -7.14
CA GLN A 86 -0.74 13.68 -6.65
C GLN A 86 -0.17 14.06 -5.27
N GLY A 87 1.08 13.69 -4.98
CA GLY A 87 1.75 13.95 -3.71
C GLY A 87 1.25 13.12 -2.53
N GLN A 88 0.52 12.02 -2.76
CA GLN A 88 0.13 11.09 -1.69
C GLN A 88 1.32 10.38 -1.04
N LEU A 89 2.45 10.26 -1.75
CA LEU A 89 3.71 9.75 -1.23
C LEU A 89 4.71 10.90 -1.12
N SER A 90 5.40 10.99 0.03
CA SER A 90 6.54 11.89 0.15
C SER A 90 7.71 11.40 -0.71
N ASP A 91 8.59 12.32 -1.11
CA ASP A 91 9.80 11.95 -1.83
C ASP A 91 10.64 10.94 -1.04
N GLU A 92 10.73 11.06 0.29
CA GLU A 92 11.43 10.06 1.12
C GLU A 92 10.82 8.66 0.99
N GLN A 93 9.48 8.55 1.07
CA GLN A 93 8.79 7.26 0.93
C GLN A 93 9.03 6.64 -0.45
N ILE A 94 8.99 7.46 -1.51
CA ILE A 94 9.26 6.98 -2.87
C ILE A 94 10.70 6.47 -2.98
N GLN A 95 11.68 7.20 -2.43
CA GLN A 95 13.08 6.78 -2.43
C GLN A 95 13.30 5.48 -1.64
N GLU A 96 12.68 5.34 -0.48
CA GLU A 96 12.74 4.11 0.33
C GLU A 96 12.18 2.91 -0.44
N HIS A 97 11.00 3.07 -1.07
CA HIS A 97 10.41 2.01 -1.89
C HIS A 97 11.25 1.67 -3.12
N MET A 98 11.84 2.66 -3.80
CA MET A 98 12.75 2.41 -4.93
C MET A 98 14.04 1.71 -4.48
N GLN A 99 14.57 2.04 -3.31
CA GLN A 99 15.75 1.36 -2.76
C GLN A 99 15.45 -0.10 -2.41
N ALA A 100 14.28 -0.35 -1.81
CA ALA A 100 13.80 -1.71 -1.55
C ALA A 100 13.59 -2.49 -2.86
N ALA A 101 12.97 -1.87 -3.86
CA ALA A 101 12.78 -2.44 -5.19
C ALA A 101 14.11 -2.83 -5.86
N ALA A 102 15.11 -1.94 -5.80
CA ALA A 102 16.45 -2.19 -6.33
C ALA A 102 17.10 -3.42 -5.68
N SER A 103 17.05 -3.49 -4.34
CA SER A 103 17.59 -4.60 -3.57
C SER A 103 16.91 -5.93 -3.94
N ARG A 104 15.58 -5.95 -3.99
CA ARG A 104 14.81 -7.15 -4.33
C ARG A 104 15.01 -7.58 -5.78
N LEU A 105 15.08 -6.63 -6.72
CA LEU A 105 15.37 -6.93 -8.13
C LEU A 105 16.75 -7.60 -8.26
N GLN A 106 17.75 -7.11 -7.53
CA GLN A 106 19.09 -7.69 -7.52
C GLN A 106 19.12 -9.10 -6.92
N SER A 107 18.40 -9.36 -5.82
CA SER A 107 18.44 -10.64 -5.13
C SER A 107 17.52 -11.72 -5.72
N GLU A 108 16.36 -11.33 -6.24
CA GLU A 108 15.31 -12.27 -6.66
C GLU A 108 15.11 -12.32 -8.18
N GLY A 109 15.55 -11.29 -8.90
CA GLY A 109 15.38 -11.20 -10.35
C GLY A 109 13.98 -10.74 -10.78
N ARG A 110 13.90 -10.24 -12.02
CA ARG A 110 12.71 -9.55 -12.56
C ARG A 110 11.44 -10.39 -12.53
N ASP A 111 11.51 -11.65 -12.95
CA ASP A 111 10.32 -12.51 -13.05
C ASP A 111 9.68 -12.76 -11.68
N SER A 112 10.50 -12.99 -10.64
CA SER A 112 10.04 -13.11 -9.25
C SER A 112 9.33 -11.83 -8.79
N ARG A 113 9.94 -10.67 -9.08
CA ARG A 113 9.38 -9.38 -8.69
C ARG A 113 8.05 -9.07 -9.40
N VAL A 114 7.93 -9.37 -10.68
CA VAL A 114 6.67 -9.24 -11.43
C VAL A 114 5.55 -10.07 -10.79
N GLN A 115 5.83 -11.33 -10.42
CA GLN A 115 4.83 -12.18 -9.74
C GLN A 115 4.51 -11.67 -8.33
N SER A 116 5.51 -11.19 -7.59
CA SER A 116 5.32 -10.60 -6.27
C SER A 116 4.39 -9.38 -6.33
N ILE A 117 4.60 -8.45 -7.27
CA ILE A 117 3.72 -7.30 -7.47
C ILE A 117 2.29 -7.75 -7.80
N ALA A 118 2.12 -8.72 -8.70
CA ALA A 118 0.80 -9.23 -9.07
C ALA A 118 0.06 -9.93 -7.92
N SER A 119 0.80 -10.50 -6.96
CA SER A 119 0.22 -11.09 -5.74
C SER A 119 -0.20 -10.04 -4.70
N VAL A 120 0.46 -8.88 -4.68
CA VAL A 120 0.11 -7.76 -3.80
C VAL A 120 -1.10 -7.00 -4.33
N ILE A 121 -1.08 -6.63 -5.61
CA ILE A 121 -2.15 -5.84 -6.23
C ILE A 121 -3.24 -6.78 -6.72
N SER A 122 -4.21 -7.07 -5.85
CA SER A 122 -5.31 -8.00 -6.16
C SER A 122 -6.46 -7.37 -6.97
N ASP A 123 -6.72 -6.08 -6.81
CA ASP A 123 -7.78 -5.37 -7.53
C ASP A 123 -7.40 -5.17 -9.02
N PRO A 124 -8.23 -5.65 -9.98
CA PRO A 124 -8.01 -5.43 -11.41
C PRO A 124 -7.89 -3.97 -11.83
N ASN A 125 -8.58 -3.04 -11.16
CA ASN A 125 -8.48 -1.61 -11.43
C ASN A 125 -7.12 -1.06 -10.97
N LEU A 126 -6.65 -1.48 -9.79
CA LEU A 126 -5.33 -1.10 -9.30
C LEU A 126 -4.22 -1.69 -10.16
N ARG A 127 -4.38 -2.92 -10.66
CA ARG A 127 -3.44 -3.52 -11.63
C ARG A 127 -3.34 -2.68 -12.92
N ARG A 128 -4.47 -2.23 -13.44
CA ARG A 128 -4.50 -1.31 -14.60
C ARG A 128 -3.83 0.02 -14.29
N ALA A 129 -4.10 0.59 -13.11
CA ALA A 129 -3.47 1.83 -12.67
C ALA A 129 -1.95 1.68 -12.53
N ALA A 130 -1.47 0.59 -11.92
CA ALA A 130 -0.05 0.30 -11.77
C ALA A 130 0.63 0.13 -13.13
N LEU A 131 -0.02 -0.56 -14.08
CA LEU A 131 0.47 -0.69 -15.44
C LEU A 131 0.50 0.67 -16.17
N LEU A 132 -0.52 1.52 -15.97
CA LEU A 132 -0.55 2.87 -16.53
C LEU A 132 0.60 3.74 -16.00
N VAL A 133 0.91 3.65 -14.70
CA VAL A 133 2.08 4.30 -14.10
C VAL A 133 3.36 3.79 -14.76
N GLY A 134 3.53 2.47 -14.90
CA GLY A 134 4.66 1.88 -15.61
C GLY A 134 4.77 2.37 -17.07
N CYS A 135 3.65 2.50 -17.78
CA CYS A 135 3.61 3.07 -19.11
C CYS A 135 4.05 4.53 -19.13
N GLY A 136 3.64 5.35 -18.16
CA GLY A 136 4.08 6.74 -18.03
C GLY A 136 5.59 6.83 -17.81
N VAL A 137 6.13 5.95 -16.96
CA VAL A 137 7.58 5.87 -16.71
C VAL A 137 8.36 5.50 -17.97
N ALA A 138 7.88 4.53 -18.75
CA ALA A 138 8.50 4.15 -20.02
C ALA A 138 8.54 5.30 -21.04
N TRP A 139 7.72 6.34 -20.88
CA TRP A 139 7.73 7.54 -21.72
C TRP A 139 8.60 8.68 -21.20
N LEU A 140 9.14 8.61 -19.96
CA LEU A 140 9.90 9.71 -19.36
C LEU A 140 11.21 10.03 -20.10
N ASP A 141 11.75 9.08 -20.87
CA ASP A 141 12.97 9.27 -21.65
C ASP A 141 12.65 9.44 -23.16
N ARG A 142 13.50 8.96 -24.08
CA ARG A 142 13.32 9.18 -25.54
C ARG A 142 12.26 8.27 -26.21
N GLY A 143 11.38 7.69 -25.41
CA GLY A 143 10.36 6.73 -25.82
C GLY A 143 10.66 5.30 -25.39
N VAL A 144 9.67 4.43 -25.61
CA VAL A 144 9.66 3.05 -25.09
C VAL A 144 10.56 2.14 -25.92
N GLY A 145 11.66 1.70 -25.32
CA GLY A 145 12.60 0.73 -25.87
C GLY A 145 12.11 -0.72 -25.76
N GLU A 146 12.85 -1.63 -26.41
CA GLU A 146 12.51 -3.07 -26.44
C GLU A 146 12.45 -3.69 -25.04
N LYS A 147 13.43 -3.40 -24.17
CA LYS A 147 13.51 -3.98 -22.82
C LYS A 147 12.38 -3.49 -21.91
N GLU A 148 12.01 -2.21 -22.01
CA GLU A 148 10.87 -1.63 -21.29
C GLU A 148 9.57 -2.24 -21.78
N GLY A 149 9.41 -2.38 -23.10
CA GLY A 149 8.28 -3.05 -23.73
C GLY A 149 8.12 -4.51 -23.28
N LEU A 150 9.21 -5.27 -23.19
CA LEU A 150 9.19 -6.64 -22.66
C LEU A 150 8.79 -6.68 -21.18
N THR A 151 9.25 -5.72 -20.38
CA THR A 151 8.88 -5.64 -18.96
C THR A 151 7.41 -5.26 -18.77
N LEU A 152 6.90 -4.31 -19.57
CA LEU A 152 5.47 -3.97 -19.63
C LEU A 152 4.62 -5.19 -20.01
N GLN A 153 5.06 -5.99 -20.99
CA GLN A 153 4.37 -7.21 -21.38
C GLN A 153 4.36 -8.27 -20.28
N ALA A 154 5.47 -8.42 -19.54
CA ALA A 154 5.55 -9.34 -18.41
C ALA A 154 4.57 -8.93 -17.29
N LEU A 155 4.53 -7.63 -16.95
CA LEU A 155 3.58 -7.08 -15.98
C LEU A 155 2.13 -7.23 -16.46
N ALA A 156 1.84 -6.88 -17.71
CA ALA A 156 0.50 -7.04 -18.28
C ALA A 156 0.02 -8.50 -18.22
N ARG A 157 0.89 -9.46 -18.54
CA ARG A 157 0.59 -10.89 -18.40
C ARG A 157 0.31 -11.27 -16.94
N ALA A 158 1.14 -10.84 -16.00
CA ALA A 158 0.96 -11.15 -14.58
C ALA A 158 -0.29 -10.50 -13.98
N PHE A 159 -0.72 -9.37 -14.54
CA PHE A 159 -1.94 -8.67 -14.15
C PHE A 159 -3.20 -9.18 -14.85
N ASP A 160 -3.09 -10.17 -15.74
CA ASP A 160 -4.17 -10.66 -16.60
C ASP A 160 -4.76 -9.56 -17.51
N ILE A 161 -3.91 -8.61 -17.94
CA ILE A 161 -4.26 -7.52 -18.85
C ILE A 161 -3.91 -7.93 -20.30
N PRO A 162 -4.91 -8.00 -21.21
CA PRO A 162 -4.68 -8.31 -22.61
C PRO A 162 -3.69 -7.34 -23.29
N ILE A 163 -2.89 -7.84 -24.23
CA ILE A 163 -1.85 -7.06 -24.91
C ILE A 163 -2.40 -5.82 -25.63
N ASN A 164 -3.59 -5.93 -26.23
CA ASN A 164 -4.26 -4.80 -26.88
C ASN A 164 -4.65 -3.71 -25.88
N GLU A 165 -5.01 -4.09 -24.65
CA GLU A 165 -5.30 -3.14 -23.58
C GLU A 165 -4.03 -2.49 -23.04
N MET A 166 -2.95 -3.26 -22.86
CA MET A 166 -1.62 -2.71 -22.53
C MET A 166 -1.20 -1.63 -23.54
N HIS A 167 -1.38 -1.86 -24.86
CA HIS A 167 -1.08 -0.86 -25.88
C HIS A 167 -1.96 0.39 -25.78
N LYS A 168 -3.24 0.27 -25.37
CA LYS A 168 -4.09 1.45 -25.12
C LYS A 168 -3.59 2.24 -23.92
N LEU A 169 -3.21 1.58 -22.83
CA LEU A 169 -2.63 2.24 -21.66
C LEU A 169 -1.31 2.93 -22.02
N LEU A 170 -0.48 2.31 -22.85
CA LEU A 170 0.75 2.92 -23.37
C LEU A 170 0.47 4.16 -24.22
N ALA A 171 -0.56 4.12 -25.06
CA ALA A 171 -0.97 5.27 -25.86
C ALA A 171 -1.60 6.39 -25.02
N GLN A 172 -2.34 6.04 -23.97
CA GLN A 172 -2.91 6.98 -23.01
C GLN A 172 -1.82 7.70 -22.21
N ALA A 173 -0.84 6.95 -21.70
CA ALA A 173 0.27 7.51 -20.93
C ALA A 173 1.14 8.49 -21.72
N LYS A 174 1.14 8.42 -23.05
CA LYS A 174 1.85 9.38 -23.92
C LYS A 174 1.15 10.75 -24.00
N GLN A 175 -0.15 10.81 -23.74
CA GLN A 175 -0.98 12.01 -23.92
C GLN A 175 -1.15 12.84 -22.64
N GLY A 176 -0.83 12.26 -21.47
CA GLY A 176 -0.80 12.94 -20.18
C GLY A 176 0.58 13.52 -19.90
#